data_AF-A0A2D9QMK0-F1
#
_entry.id   AF-A0A2D9QMK0-F1
#
_cell.length_a   1.000
_cell.length_b   1.000
_cell.length_c   1.000
_cell.angle_alpha   90.00
_cell.angle_beta   90.00
_cell.angle_gamma   90.00
#
_symmetry.space_group_name_H-M   'P 1'
#
loop_
_entity.id
_entity.type
_entity.pdbx_description
1 polymer ?
#
loop_
_entity_poly.entity_id
_entity_poly.type
_entity_poly.pdbx_seq_one_letter_code
_entity_poly.pdbx_strand_id
1 'polypeptide(L)' 'IWECRKCNHTFSGGVWEPYTRASDANKRIVRRSLEGATATDMAVIAQQAALEFERKLSERDSDEGTEEE' A
#
# COMPACT_ATOMS: atom_id res chain seq x y z
N ILE A 1 -22.59 20.51 -5.64
CA ILE A 1 -23.01 19.50 -4.62
C ILE A 1 -24.06 18.64 -5.27
N TRP A 2 -23.99 17.32 -5.11
CA TRP A 2 -24.85 16.36 -5.79
C TRP A 2 -25.55 15.46 -4.77
N GLU A 3 -26.79 15.07 -5.07
CA GLU A 3 -27.63 14.26 -4.19
C GLU A 3 -28.21 13.06 -4.95
N CYS A 4 -28.10 11.87 -4.36
CA CYS A 4 -28.70 10.66 -4.90
C CYS A 4 -30.09 10.42 -4.30
N ARG A 5 -31.17 10.58 -5.08
CA ARG A 5 -32.55 10.35 -4.62
C ARG A 5 -32.88 8.91 -4.19
N LYS A 6 -32.09 7.94 -4.64
CA LYS A 6 -32.30 6.53 -4.28
C LYS A 6 -31.90 6.24 -2.83
N CYS A 7 -30.83 6.87 -2.35
CA CYS A 7 -30.24 6.59 -1.04
C CYS A 7 -30.04 7.83 -0.16
N ASN A 8 -30.51 9.00 -0.60
CA ASN A 8 -30.36 10.30 0.06
C ASN A 8 -28.91 10.64 0.45
N HIS A 9 -27.94 10.17 -0.35
CA HIS A 9 -26.53 10.47 -0.13
C HIS A 9 -26.13 11.76 -0.84
N THR A 10 -25.55 12.69 -0.10
CA THR A 10 -25.04 13.97 -0.60
C THR A 10 -23.52 13.92 -0.70
N PHE A 11 -22.97 14.32 -1.85
CA PHE A 11 -21.54 14.27 -2.11
C PHE A 11 -21.05 15.46 -2.93
N SER A 12 -19.74 15.70 -2.86
CA SER A 12 -19.05 16.73 -3.64
C SER A 12 -18.77 16.23 -5.06
N GLY A 13 -18.87 17.13 -6.03
CA GLY A 13 -18.65 16.83 -7.44
C GLY A 13 -18.36 18.10 -8.23
N GLY A 14 -18.28 17.98 -9.56
CA GLY A 14 -18.08 19.12 -10.45
C GLY A 14 -19.28 20.07 -10.49
N VAL A 15 -19.10 21.21 -11.17
CA VAL A 15 -20.16 22.22 -11.34
C VAL A 15 -21.28 21.68 -12.25
N TRP A 16 -20.92 21.00 -13.34
CA TRP A 16 -21.85 20.53 -14.38
C TRP A 16 -22.05 19.02 -14.40
N GLU A 17 -21.15 18.26 -13.77
CA GLU A 17 -21.22 16.80 -13.70
C GLU A 17 -20.81 16.29 -12.31
N PRO A 18 -21.43 15.20 -11.80
CA PRO A 18 -21.09 14.64 -10.49
C PRO A 18 -19.63 14.17 -10.40
N TYR A 19 -19.12 13.57 -11.46
CA TYR A 19 -17.75 13.07 -11.54
C TYR A 19 -17.08 13.63 -12.79
N THR A 20 -15.99 14.37 -12.58
CA THR A 20 -15.19 14.90 -13.69
C THR A 20 -14.09 13.92 -14.10
N ARG A 21 -13.55 14.08 -15.31
CA ARG A 21 -12.37 13.29 -15.76
C ARG A 21 -11.20 13.36 -14.77
N ALA A 22 -10.96 14.55 -14.18
CA ALA A 22 -9.91 14.74 -13.19
C ALA A 22 -10.21 13.97 -11.90
N SER A 23 -11.44 14.07 -11.39
CA SER A 23 -11.88 13.33 -10.20
C SER A 23 -11.77 11.81 -10.39
N ASP A 24 -12.15 11.29 -11.55
CA ASP A 24 -12.07 9.85 -11.83
C ASP A 24 -10.63 9.36 -12.02
N ALA A 25 -9.75 10.17 -12.62
CA ALA A 25 -8.32 9.86 -12.67
C ALA A 25 -7.71 9.82 -11.25
N ASN A 26 -8.02 10.81 -10.42
CA ASN A 26 -7.53 10.89 -9.05
C ASN A 26 -8.00 9.71 -8.20
N LYS A 27 -9.27 9.27 -8.34
CA LYS A 27 -9.77 8.07 -7.66
C LYS A 27 -8.93 6.83 -7.98
N ARG A 28 -8.45 6.66 -9.21
CA ARG A 28 -7.60 5.51 -9.60
C ARG A 28 -6.23 5.57 -8.94
N ILE A 29 -5.63 6.76 -8.87
CA ILE A 29 -4.33 6.98 -8.23
C ILE A 29 -4.46 6.71 -6.73
N VAL A 30 -5.43 7.33 -6.08
CA VAL A 30 -5.68 7.14 -4.64
C VAL A 30 -5.99 5.68 -4.32
N ARG A 31 -6.79 5.01 -5.14
CA ARG A 31 -7.06 3.57 -4.98
C ARG A 31 -5.78 2.74 -5.09
N ARG A 32 -4.95 2.97 -6.11
CA ARG A 32 -3.65 2.29 -6.25
C ARG A 32 -2.75 2.51 -5.02
N SER A 33 -2.75 3.71 -4.46
CA SER A 33 -1.94 4.04 -3.28
C SER A 33 -2.49 3.40 -1.99
N LEU A 34 -3.81 3.32 -1.83
CA LEU A 34 -4.47 2.72 -0.65
C LEU A 34 -4.47 1.20 -0.69
N GLU A 35 -4.63 0.60 -1.86
CA GLU A 35 -4.61 -0.86 -2.04
C GLU A 35 -3.20 -1.45 -1.91
N GLY A 36 -2.17 -0.61 -1.70
CA GLY A 36 -0.93 -0.99 -1.05
C GLY A 36 -0.16 -2.11 -1.76
N ALA A 37 0.86 -1.72 -2.53
CA ALA A 37 1.78 -2.64 -3.20
C ALA A 37 1.08 -3.52 -4.24
N THR A 38 1.41 -3.29 -5.52
CA THR A 38 1.12 -4.29 -6.55
C THR A 38 1.65 -5.65 -6.07
N ALA A 39 1.09 -6.79 -6.50
CA ALA A 39 1.56 -8.12 -6.05
C ALA A 39 3.10 -8.26 -6.14
N THR A 40 3.72 -7.56 -7.08
CA THR A 40 5.16 -7.37 -7.23
C THR A 40 5.84 -6.69 -6.04
N ASP A 41 5.32 -5.57 -5.55
CA ASP A 41 5.89 -4.83 -4.42
C ASP A 41 5.80 -5.66 -3.11
N MET A 42 4.71 -6.42 -2.92
CA MET A 42 4.61 -7.36 -1.80
C MET A 42 5.61 -8.50 -1.91
N ALA A 43 5.84 -9.03 -3.12
CA ALA A 43 6.86 -10.04 -3.35
C ALA A 43 8.28 -9.51 -3.08
N VAL A 44 8.58 -8.26 -3.48
CA VAL A 44 9.86 -7.61 -3.22
C VAL A 44 10.08 -7.37 -1.72
N ILE A 45 9.05 -6.88 -1.00
CA ILE A 45 9.13 -6.71 0.46
C ILE A 45 9.37 -8.05 1.15
N ALA A 46 8.67 -9.11 0.74
CA ALA A 46 8.85 -10.45 1.29
C ALA A 46 10.27 -11.00 1.03
N GLN A 47 10.81 -10.78 -0.17
CA GLN A 47 12.18 -11.17 -0.52
C GLN A 47 13.22 -10.41 0.31
N GLN A 48 13.06 -9.09 0.48
CA GLN A 48 13.94 -8.28 1.31
C GLN A 48 13.88 -8.73 2.78
N ALA A 49 12.69 -8.98 3.30
CA ALA A 49 12.51 -9.48 4.67
C ALA A 49 13.16 -10.86 4.89
N ALA A 50 13.09 -11.76 3.89
CA ALA A 50 13.75 -13.06 3.96
C ALA A 50 15.28 -12.93 4.00
N LEU A 51 15.86 -12.09 3.12
CA LEU A 51 17.30 -11.82 3.10
C LEU A 51 17.79 -11.19 4.40
N GLU A 52 17.03 -10.24 4.96
CA GLU A 52 17.37 -9.62 6.25
C GLU A 52 17.29 -10.60 7.41
N PHE A 53 16.33 -11.55 7.38
CA PHE A 53 16.20 -12.58 8.39
C PHE A 53 17.39 -13.54 8.36
N GLU A 54 17.78 -14.03 7.17
CA GLU A 54 18.96 -14.89 7.01
C GLU A 54 20.24 -14.18 7.46
N ARG A 55 20.39 -12.89 7.12
CA ARG A 55 21.53 -12.07 7.56
C ARG A 55 21.60 -11.97 9.09
N LYS A 56 20.48 -11.65 9.75
CA LYS A 56 20.39 -11.57 11.22
C LYS A 56 20.64 -12.93 11.88
N LEU A 57 20.20 -14.02 11.26
CA LEU A 57 20.44 -15.37 11.74
C LEU A 57 21.94 -15.71 11.70
N SER A 58 22.61 -15.41 10.58
CA SER A 58 24.05 -15.63 10.42
C SER A 58 24.89 -14.75 11.35
N GLU A 59 24.49 -13.49 11.59
CA GLU A 59 25.14 -12.59 12.54
C GLU A 59 25.03 -13.12 13.98
N ARG A 60 23.87 -13.69 14.34
CA ARG A 60 23.66 -14.31 15.66
C ARG A 60 24.46 -15.61 15.84
N ASP A 61 24.52 -16.45 14.81
CA ASP A 61 25.32 -17.70 14.82
C ASP A 61 26.83 -17.41 14.96
N SER A 62 27.30 -16.27 14.44
CA SER A 62 28.68 -15.82 14.63
C SER A 62 28.98 -15.25 16.02
N ASP A 63 28.00 -14.67 16.71
CA ASP A 63 28.16 -14.15 18.09
C ASP A 63 28.16 -15.29 19.13
N GLU A 64 27.31 -16.32 18.96
CA GLU A 64 27.28 -17.50 19.86
C GLU A 64 28.56 -18.35 19.80
N GLY A 65 29.41 -18.19 18.77
CA GLY A 65 30.70 -18.88 18.65
C GLY A 65 31.88 -18.22 19.35
N THR A 66 31.71 -17.06 19.99
CA THR A 66 32.82 -16.26 20.57
C THR A 66 32.82 -16.21 22.11
N GLU A 67 31.79 -16.76 22.79
CA GLU A 67 31.69 -16.76 24.26
C GLU A 67 32.24 -18.04 24.96
N GLU A 68 32.88 -18.95 24.23
CA GLU A 68 33.63 -20.09 24.80
C GLU A 68 35.08 -20.16 24.28
N GLU A 69 35.95 -19.26 24.77
CA GLU A 69 37.39 -19.53 25.04
C GLU A 69 37.93 -18.65 26.19
#